data_AF-A0A9E2UEZ3-F1
#
_entry.id   AF-A0A9E2UEZ3-F1
#
_cell.length_a   1.000
_cell.length_b   1.000
_cell.length_c   1.000
_cell.angle_alpha   90.00
_cell.angle_beta   90.00
_cell.angle_gamma   90.00
#
_symmetry.space_group_name_H-M   'P 1'
#
loop_
_entity.id
_entity.type
_entity.pdbx_description
1 polymer ?
#
loop_
_entity_poly.entity_id
_entity_poly.type
_entity_poly.pdbx_seq_one_letter_code
_entity_poly.pdbx_strand_id
1 'polypeptide(L)'
;MLLRVVVFLSAGALLAAGLAGQLAEAAASKSKPKPTAVVGPPANPAIGIETQAKHALILEAETGVVLLDKGADERIPPASMSKIMTAYIVFGMVKEG
;
A
#
# COMPACT_ATOMS: atom_id res chain seq x y z
N MET A 1 -53.07 6.08 5.19
CA MET A 1 -51.75 6.75 5.10
C MET A 1 -50.65 5.80 5.58
N LEU A 2 -50.63 4.59 5.02
CA LEU A 2 -49.61 3.58 5.18
C LEU A 2 -49.41 2.92 3.81
N LEU A 3 -48.19 2.47 3.56
CA LEU A 3 -47.80 1.51 2.53
C LEU A 3 -47.42 2.08 1.15
N ARG A 4 -46.13 2.44 1.06
CA ARG A 4 -45.30 2.29 -0.14
C ARG A 4 -45.35 0.81 -0.55
N VAL A 5 -45.44 0.52 -1.86
CA VAL A 5 -44.93 -0.64 -2.61
C VAL A 5 -45.87 -0.94 -3.79
N VAL A 6 -45.29 -1.17 -4.97
CA VAL A 6 -45.93 -1.43 -6.29
C VAL A 6 -46.51 -0.15 -6.91
N VAL A 7 -45.96 0.43 -7.97
CA VAL A 7 -46.00 -0.09 -9.34
C VAL A 7 -44.75 0.36 -10.09
N PHE A 8 -43.84 -0.59 -10.31
CA PHE A 8 -42.98 -0.62 -11.50
C PHE A 8 -43.89 -0.91 -12.69
N LEU A 9 -44.16 0.05 -13.58
CA LEU A 9 -44.61 -0.23 -14.95
C LEU A 9 -44.58 1.02 -15.84
N SER A 10 -44.24 0.81 -17.11
CA SER A 10 -44.11 1.76 -18.25
C SER A 10 -42.70 2.37 -18.43
N ALA A 11 -41.85 1.74 -19.25
CA ALA A 11 -41.82 1.76 -20.72
C ALA A 11 -41.23 3.06 -21.27
N GLY A 12 -40.03 2.98 -21.84
CA GLY A 12 -39.48 4.07 -22.65
C GLY A 12 -37.99 3.94 -22.94
N ALA A 13 -37.67 4.06 -24.22
CA ALA A 13 -36.36 4.37 -24.80
C ALA A 13 -35.36 3.20 -24.99
N LEU A 14 -35.73 2.40 -25.99
CA LEU A 14 -34.86 1.72 -26.93
C LEU A 14 -33.82 2.69 -27.55
N LEU A 15 -32.54 2.32 -27.44
CA LEU A 15 -31.51 2.27 -28.50
C LEU A 15 -31.29 3.51 -29.41
N ALA A 16 -30.21 4.28 -29.20
CA ALA A 16 -29.39 4.88 -30.27
C ALA A 16 -28.15 5.62 -29.73
N ALA A 17 -27.08 5.58 -30.53
CA ALA A 17 -25.90 6.45 -30.54
C ALA A 17 -24.68 6.04 -29.69
N GLY A 18 -23.59 5.68 -30.38
CA GLY A 18 -22.26 5.72 -29.77
C GLY A 18 -21.22 4.73 -30.27
N LEU A 19 -21.25 4.31 -31.55
CA LEU A 19 -20.16 3.53 -32.14
C LEU A 19 -19.00 4.45 -32.54
N ALA A 20 -18.07 4.71 -31.62
CA ALA A 20 -16.68 5.09 -31.92
C ALA A 20 -15.89 5.23 -30.62
N GLY A 21 -14.87 4.40 -30.45
CA GLY A 21 -13.76 4.75 -29.57
C GLY A 21 -13.45 3.72 -28.49
N GLN A 22 -12.53 2.82 -28.88
CA GLN A 22 -11.40 2.41 -28.06
C GLN A 22 -11.59 1.27 -27.04
N LEU A 23 -11.05 0.14 -27.51
CA LEU A 23 -10.03 -0.68 -26.82
C LEU A 23 -10.55 -1.81 -25.91
N ALA A 24 -10.54 -3.00 -26.51
CA ALA A 24 -10.05 -4.29 -25.97
C ALA A 24 -10.81 -4.84 -24.75
N GLU A 25 -11.78 -5.75 -24.90
CA GLU A 25 -11.68 -7.15 -25.38
C GLU A 25 -10.61 -7.98 -24.66
N ALA A 26 -11.11 -8.93 -23.88
CA ALA A 26 -10.55 -10.23 -23.52
C ALA A 26 -9.07 -10.34 -23.11
N ALA A 27 -8.84 -10.83 -21.89
CA ALA A 27 -8.43 -12.24 -21.74
C ALA A 27 -8.04 -12.58 -20.29
N ALA A 28 -8.40 -13.81 -19.94
CA ALA A 28 -7.59 -14.72 -19.13
C ALA A 28 -7.51 -14.49 -17.61
N SER A 29 -8.37 -15.24 -16.92
CA SER A 29 -7.96 -16.22 -15.91
C SER A 29 -6.45 -16.57 -15.98
N LYS A 30 -5.73 -16.22 -14.91
CA LYS A 30 -4.48 -16.89 -14.53
C LYS A 30 -4.53 -17.23 -13.05
N SER A 31 -4.89 -18.47 -12.79
CA SER A 31 -4.53 -19.22 -11.59
C SER A 31 -3.02 -19.11 -11.29
N LYS A 32 -2.66 -18.79 -10.05
CA LYS A 32 -1.39 -19.27 -9.44
C LYS A 32 -1.70 -19.95 -8.10
N PRO A 33 -1.11 -21.14 -7.85
CA PRO A 33 -1.54 -22.07 -6.81
C PRO A 33 -1.02 -21.65 -5.43
N LYS A 34 -1.87 -21.81 -4.41
CA LYS A 34 -1.49 -21.77 -2.99
C LYS A 34 -0.71 -23.05 -2.68
N PRO A 35 0.58 -22.99 -2.32
CA PRO A 35 1.30 -24.17 -1.86
C PRO A 35 0.68 -24.63 -0.54
N THR A 36 0.41 -25.93 -0.51
CA THR A 36 0.05 -26.78 0.61
C THR A 36 0.81 -26.48 1.90
N ALA A 37 0.07 -26.52 3.01
CA ALA A 37 0.58 -26.41 4.37
C ALA A 37 1.63 -27.50 4.67
N VAL A 38 2.82 -27.06 5.08
CA VAL A 38 3.75 -27.87 5.88
C VAL A 38 3.71 -27.31 7.30
N VAL A 39 3.47 -28.18 8.28
CA VAL A 39 3.52 -27.85 9.71
C VAL A 39 4.96 -27.47 10.06
N GLY A 40 5.20 -26.18 10.26
CA GLY A 40 6.46 -25.65 10.77
C GLY A 40 6.52 -25.65 12.30
N PRO A 41 7.72 -25.50 12.90
CA PRO A 41 7.94 -25.46 14.36
C PRO A 41 7.06 -24.42 15.08
N PRO A 42 6.82 -24.54 16.41
CA PRO A 42 5.88 -23.70 17.14
C PRO A 42 6.18 -22.23 16.86
N ALA A 43 5.17 -21.53 16.33
CA ALA A 43 5.23 -20.11 16.07
C ALA A 43 5.50 -19.41 17.39
N ASN A 44 6.73 -18.90 17.55
CA ASN A 44 6.99 -17.85 18.52
C ASN A 44 6.04 -16.71 18.14
N PRO A 45 5.13 -16.26 19.01
CA PRO A 45 4.32 -15.10 18.68
C PRO A 45 5.32 -13.97 18.41
N ALA A 46 5.46 -13.59 17.15
CA ALA A 46 6.15 -12.38 16.81
C ALA A 46 5.33 -11.29 17.51
N ILE A 47 5.87 -10.76 18.61
CA ILE A 47 5.36 -9.56 19.23
C ILE A 47 5.61 -8.47 18.20
N GLY A 48 4.66 -8.32 17.28
CA GLY A 48 4.72 -7.34 16.21
C GLY A 48 4.75 -5.96 16.85
N ILE A 49 5.69 -5.11 16.40
CA ILE A 49 5.73 -3.73 16.84
C ILE A 49 4.56 -3.00 16.19
N GLU A 50 3.52 -2.71 16.97
CA GLU A 50 2.38 -1.92 16.53
C GLU A 50 2.65 -0.42 16.70
N THR A 51 2.29 0.37 15.69
CA THR A 51 2.43 1.83 15.73
C THR A 51 1.30 2.54 14.98
N GLN A 52 0.86 3.67 15.54
CA GLN A 52 -0.10 4.57 14.91
C GLN A 52 0.52 5.42 13.79
N ALA A 53 1.85 5.40 13.63
CA ALA A 53 2.53 6.12 12.58
C ALA A 53 2.04 5.68 11.19
N LYS A 54 1.89 6.64 10.28
CA LYS A 54 1.53 6.36 8.87
C LYS A 54 2.66 5.63 8.15
N HIS A 55 3.88 6.08 8.39
CA HIS A 55 5.12 5.49 7.86
C HIS A 55 6.10 5.26 9.02
N ALA A 56 6.81 4.14 9.01
CA ALA A 56 7.81 3.81 10.01
C ALA A 56 8.87 2.85 9.45
N LEU A 57 10.11 3.04 9.89
CA LEU A 57 11.22 2.12 9.66
C LEU A 57 11.99 1.99 10.97
N ILE A 58 12.15 0.76 11.47
CA ILE A 58 12.98 0.47 12.65
C ILE A 58 14.11 -0.44 12.21
N LEU A 59 15.33 0.02 12.45
CA LEU A 59 16.56 -0.67 12.12
C LEU A 59 17.35 -0.94 13.40
N GLU A 60 17.92 -2.13 13.49
CA GLU A 60 18.99 -2.41 14.44
C GLU A 60 20.27 -1.73 13.93
N ALA A 61 20.96 -0.96 14.79
CA ALA A 61 21.95 0.02 14.35
C ALA A 61 23.30 -0.57 13.89
N GLU A 62 23.68 -1.75 14.37
CA GLU A 62 24.99 -2.35 14.08
C GLU A 62 24.93 -3.33 12.90
N THR A 63 23.90 -4.16 12.90
CA THR A 63 23.62 -5.22 11.92
C THR A 63 22.80 -4.72 10.72
N GLY A 64 22.07 -3.62 10.88
CA GLY A 64 21.16 -3.10 9.86
C GLY A 64 19.90 -3.95 9.66
N VAL A 65 19.60 -4.88 10.57
CA VAL A 65 18.40 -5.71 10.48
C VAL A 65 17.14 -4.84 10.61
N VAL A 66 16.24 -4.97 9.64
CA VAL A 66 14.94 -4.30 9.64
C VAL A 66 14.01 -5.03 10.61
N LEU A 67 13.60 -4.34 11.67
CA LEU A 67 12.66 -4.84 12.67
C LEU A 67 11.20 -4.46 12.36
N LEU A 68 11.01 -3.34 11.68
CA LEU A 68 9.71 -2.88 11.19
C LEU A 68 9.90 -2.10 9.90
N ASP A 69 9.12 -2.44 8.88
CA ASP A 69 8.95 -1.66 7.67
C ASP A 69 7.46 -1.41 7.44
N LYS A 70 7.09 -0.13 7.45
CA LYS A 70 5.74 0.34 7.19
C LYS A 70 5.82 1.50 6.21
N GLY A 71 5.78 1.18 4.91
CA GLY A 71 5.79 2.17 3.84
C GLY A 71 7.03 3.04 3.84
N ALA A 72 8.21 2.46 4.12
CA ALA A 72 9.47 3.20 4.24
C ALA A 72 9.96 3.78 2.91
N ASP A 73 9.66 3.12 1.77
CA ASP A 73 10.09 3.55 0.43
C ASP A 73 9.16 4.59 -0.23
N GLU A 74 8.07 4.98 0.45
CA GLU A 74 7.15 5.97 -0.07
C GLU A 74 7.75 7.37 -0.03
N ARG A 75 7.65 8.11 -1.14
CA ARG A 75 8.15 9.48 -1.22
C ARG A 75 7.26 10.42 -0.41
N ILE A 76 7.82 10.94 0.67
CA ILE A 76 7.18 11.92 1.54
C ILE A 76 8.04 13.19 1.64
N PRO A 77 7.45 14.39 1.72
CA PRO A 77 8.21 15.62 1.87
C PRO A 77 8.97 15.60 3.21
N PRO A 78 10.31 15.74 3.19
CA PRO A 78 11.08 15.74 4.41
C PRO A 78 10.93 17.11 5.10
N ALA A 79 10.28 17.13 6.27
CA ALA A 79 10.12 18.33 7.07
C ALA A 79 11.46 18.72 7.75
N SER A 80 11.48 18.95 9.06
CA SER A 80 12.73 19.24 9.79
C SER A 80 13.78 18.13 9.70
N MET A 81 13.43 16.90 9.29
CA MET A 81 14.39 15.80 9.06
C MET A 81 15.42 16.12 7.97
N SER A 82 15.14 17.02 7.04
CA SER A 82 16.11 17.50 6.04
C SER A 82 17.39 18.06 6.66
N LYS A 83 17.31 18.57 7.91
CA LYS A 83 18.46 19.07 8.66
C LYS A 83 19.51 17.99 8.93
N ILE A 84 19.12 16.71 8.97
CA ILE A 84 20.06 15.60 9.14
C ILE A 84 21.07 15.56 7.99
N MET A 85 20.61 15.78 6.75
CA MET A 85 21.52 15.87 5.59
C MET A 85 22.47 17.07 5.70
N THR A 86 21.95 18.23 6.12
CA THR A 86 22.80 19.41 6.34
C THR A 86 23.87 19.14 7.40
N ALA A 87 23.49 18.54 8.53
CA ALA A 87 24.43 18.17 9.58
C ALA A 87 25.46 17.15 9.09
N TYR A 88 25.03 16.15 8.32
CA TYR A 88 25.92 15.15 7.72
C TYR A 88 27.01 15.79 6.87
N ILE A 89 26.64 16.75 6.00
CA ILE A 89 27.61 17.48 5.17
C ILE A 89 28.55 18.34 6.02
N VAL A 90 28.00 19.12 6.96
CA VAL A 90 28.80 20.02 7.81
C VAL A 90 29.85 19.23 8.61
N PHE A 91 29.44 18.15 9.28
CA PHE A 91 30.37 17.32 10.04
C PHE A 91 31.33 16.53 9.16
N GLY A 92 30.92 16.16 7.94
CA GLY A 92 31.82 15.60 6.93
C GLY A 92 32.95 16.57 6.59
N MET A 93 32.61 17.83 6.25
CA MET A 93 33.60 18.86 5.95
C MET A 93 34.53 19.18 7.13
N VAL A 94 33.99 19.21 8.35
CA VAL A 94 34.80 19.41 9.56
C VAL A 94 35.79 18.27 9.79
N LYS A 95 35.46 17.04 9.37
CA LYS A 95 36.35 15.87 9.49
C LYS A 95 37.44 15.85 8.40
N GLU A 96 37.17 16.46 7.25
CA GLU A 96 38.08 16.50 6.09
C GLU A 96 39.09 17.66 6.13
N GLY A 97 38.81 18.71 6.90
CA GLY A 97 39.70 19.86 7.16
C GLY A 97 40.48 19.75 8.47
#